data_AF-A0A257GUV2-F1
#
_entry.id   AF-A0A257GUV2-F1
#
_cell.length_a   1.000
_cell.length_b   1.000
_cell.length_c   1.000
_cell.angle_alpha   90.00
_cell.angle_beta   90.00
_cell.angle_gamma   90.00
#
_symmetry.space_group_name_H-M   'P 1'
#
loop_
_entity.id
_entity.type
_entity.pdbx_description
1 polymer ?
#
loop_
_entity_poly.entity_id
_entity_poly.type
_entity_poly.pdbx_seq_one_letter_code
_entity_poly.pdbx_strand_id
1 'polypeptide(L)'
;AMCFSLAAFNPAQLPVRIEDPKCVAKTFPDYFEALFSVAQTPTGKVPVVCVDGPTASGKGTLAVVLAQRLGYHFLDSGSLYRITALAAMQSGLGLDATNETAIAKLVLSLRIEFKAGRVLLNGADVSDTIRTEEAGMNASKVSALPAVRLALIDLQHSFRQLPGLVADGRDMGTVIFPDAALKVFLTASTEQRAQRRYKQLISKGISTTLPSLRSDLEARDARDTSRAVAPLKPAQDAQLLDNSDLTVEESVDQVLNWWQSKQPF
;
A
#
# COMPACT_ATOMS: atom_id res chain seq x y z
N ALA A 1 27.36 -15.55 -12.53
CA ALA A 1 26.57 -16.72 -12.07
C ALA A 1 27.10 -17.30 -10.75
N MET A 2 28.33 -17.86 -10.70
CA MET A 2 28.83 -18.55 -9.49
C MET A 2 28.97 -17.68 -8.21
N CYS A 3 29.40 -16.42 -8.32
CA CYS A 3 29.51 -15.54 -7.14
C CYS A 3 28.13 -15.17 -6.55
N PHE A 4 27.08 -15.14 -7.37
CA PHE A 4 25.72 -14.77 -6.91
C PHE A 4 24.96 -15.96 -6.32
N SER A 5 25.26 -17.19 -6.72
CA SER A 5 24.77 -18.40 -6.03
C SER A 5 25.38 -18.58 -4.63
N LEU A 6 26.60 -18.08 -4.38
CA LEU A 6 27.19 -18.07 -3.03
C LEU A 6 26.45 -17.09 -2.09
N ALA A 7 25.95 -15.97 -2.62
CA ALA A 7 25.05 -15.06 -1.89
C ALA A 7 23.66 -15.66 -1.61
N ALA A 8 23.20 -16.64 -2.41
CA ALA A 8 21.96 -17.36 -2.15
C ALA A 8 22.09 -18.33 -0.96
N PHE A 9 23.30 -18.84 -0.67
CA PHE A 9 23.54 -19.67 0.50
C PHE A 9 23.79 -18.87 1.78
N ASN A 10 24.34 -17.65 1.68
CA ASN A 10 24.63 -16.68 2.75
C ASN A 10 24.60 -17.26 4.19
N PRO A 11 25.50 -18.21 4.54
CA PRO A 11 25.46 -18.87 5.84
C PRO A 11 25.72 -17.88 6.99
N ALA A 12 26.43 -16.78 6.70
CA ALA A 12 26.68 -15.69 7.63
C ALA A 12 25.46 -14.77 7.85
N GLN A 13 24.40 -14.92 7.05
CA GLN A 13 23.20 -14.07 7.05
C GLN A 13 23.50 -12.57 6.96
N LEU A 14 24.59 -12.21 6.27
CA LEU A 14 25.01 -10.82 6.10
C LEU A 14 24.36 -10.17 4.87
N PRO A 15 24.04 -8.88 4.91
CA PRO A 15 23.54 -8.15 3.74
C PRO A 15 24.52 -8.21 2.57
N VAL A 16 24.00 -8.44 1.35
CA VAL A 16 24.80 -8.44 0.12
C VAL A 16 24.26 -7.37 -0.82
N ARG A 17 25.14 -6.47 -1.30
CA ARG A 17 24.84 -5.50 -2.35
C ARG A 17 25.29 -6.03 -3.69
N ILE A 18 24.44 -5.90 -4.71
CA ILE A 18 24.81 -6.17 -6.10
C ILE A 18 24.95 -4.82 -6.80
N GLU A 19 26.18 -4.44 -7.16
CA GLU A 19 26.47 -3.11 -7.72
C GLU A 19 26.03 -2.97 -9.18
N ASP A 20 26.21 -4.01 -9.99
CA ASP A 20 25.77 -4.05 -11.39
C ASP A 20 24.85 -5.27 -11.64
N PRO A 21 23.57 -5.18 -11.25
CA PRO A 21 22.61 -6.26 -11.48
C PRO A 21 22.33 -6.48 -12.97
N LYS A 22 22.57 -5.50 -13.85
CA LYS A 22 22.29 -5.65 -15.29
C LYS A 22 23.32 -6.52 -16.00
N CYS A 23 24.51 -6.67 -15.44
CA CYS A 23 25.57 -7.48 -16.03
C CYS A 23 25.14 -8.94 -16.25
N VAL A 24 24.40 -9.54 -15.31
CA VAL A 24 23.97 -10.96 -15.42
C VAL A 24 22.94 -11.17 -16.52
N ALA A 25 22.12 -10.16 -16.84
CA ALA A 25 21.06 -10.24 -17.83
C ALA A 25 21.58 -10.55 -19.25
N LYS A 26 22.85 -10.27 -19.54
CA LYS A 26 23.49 -10.63 -20.81
C LYS A 26 23.62 -12.14 -21.01
N THR A 27 23.77 -12.90 -19.93
CA THR A 27 24.00 -14.35 -19.94
C THR A 27 22.83 -15.14 -19.39
N PHE A 28 22.02 -14.53 -18.52
CA PHE A 28 20.83 -15.10 -17.93
C PHE A 28 19.83 -13.96 -17.67
N PRO A 29 18.97 -13.63 -18.66
CA PRO A 29 18.05 -12.49 -18.60
C PRO A 29 17.15 -12.48 -17.36
N ASP A 30 16.56 -13.64 -17.02
CA ASP A 30 15.61 -13.78 -15.91
C ASP A 30 16.27 -14.28 -14.62
N TYR A 31 17.55 -13.95 -14.41
CA TYR A 31 18.33 -14.46 -13.29
C TYR A 31 17.71 -14.10 -11.93
N PHE A 32 17.18 -12.88 -11.77
CA PHE A 32 16.64 -12.43 -10.48
C PHE A 32 15.29 -13.04 -10.19
N GLU A 33 14.46 -13.21 -11.20
CA GLU A 33 13.20 -13.94 -11.15
C GLU A 33 13.46 -15.40 -10.72
N ALA A 34 14.44 -16.05 -11.35
CA ALA A 34 14.86 -17.39 -10.97
C ALA A 34 15.44 -17.43 -9.55
N LEU A 35 16.31 -16.49 -9.17
CA LEU A 35 16.88 -16.38 -7.84
C LEU A 35 15.78 -16.24 -6.78
N PHE A 36 14.83 -15.32 -6.96
CA PHE A 36 13.75 -15.10 -6.00
C PHE A 36 12.74 -16.25 -5.97
N SER A 37 12.65 -17.06 -7.03
CA SER A 37 11.83 -18.28 -7.02
C SER A 37 12.39 -19.40 -6.14
N VAL A 38 13.71 -19.42 -5.90
CA VAL A 38 14.39 -20.45 -5.10
C VAL A 38 14.95 -19.94 -3.77
N ALA A 39 15.13 -18.62 -3.65
CA ALA A 39 15.62 -17.99 -2.43
C ALA A 39 14.58 -18.09 -1.31
N GLN A 40 15.03 -18.49 -0.13
CA GLN A 40 14.21 -18.53 1.07
C GLN A 40 14.73 -17.48 2.05
N THR A 41 13.83 -16.63 2.52
CA THR A 41 14.13 -15.63 3.54
C THR A 41 12.98 -15.65 4.54
N PRO A 42 13.25 -15.66 5.86
CA PRO A 42 12.18 -15.53 6.84
C PRO A 42 11.34 -14.29 6.53
N THR A 43 10.01 -14.40 6.51
CA THR A 43 9.12 -13.30 6.08
C THR A 43 9.43 -12.00 6.82
N GLY A 44 9.74 -12.07 8.13
CA GLY A 44 10.14 -10.92 8.96
C GLY A 44 11.47 -10.23 8.57
N LYS A 45 12.27 -10.83 7.68
CA LYS A 45 13.49 -10.24 7.12
C LYS A 45 13.29 -9.64 5.72
N VAL A 46 12.15 -9.88 5.07
CA VAL A 46 11.81 -9.22 3.81
C VAL A 46 11.56 -7.73 4.11
N PRO A 47 12.24 -6.79 3.44
CA PRO A 47 12.11 -5.37 3.74
C PRO A 47 10.72 -4.84 3.39
N VAL A 48 10.18 -3.99 4.26
CA VAL A 48 8.92 -3.28 4.05
C VAL A 48 9.15 -1.77 4.20
N VAL A 49 8.62 -1.01 3.26
CA VAL A 49 8.50 0.46 3.35
C VAL A 49 7.01 0.80 3.47
N CYS A 50 6.62 1.36 4.62
CA CYS A 50 5.26 1.80 4.86
C CYS A 50 5.11 3.27 4.43
N VAL A 51 4.02 3.58 3.72
CA VAL A 51 3.61 4.93 3.35
C VAL A 51 2.19 5.14 3.87
N ASP A 52 2.09 5.70 5.07
CA ASP A 52 0.81 6.05 5.69
C ASP A 52 0.50 7.54 5.48
N GLY A 53 -0.77 7.89 5.48
CA GLY A 53 -1.18 9.30 5.40
C GLY A 53 -2.67 9.48 5.15
N PRO A 54 -3.17 10.72 5.28
CA PRO A 54 -4.57 11.02 5.09
C PRO A 54 -5.00 10.87 3.63
N THR A 55 -6.31 11.00 3.40
CA THR A 55 -6.86 10.93 2.05
C THR A 55 -6.32 12.08 1.20
N ALA A 56 -6.05 11.79 -0.08
CA ALA A 56 -5.55 12.74 -1.07
C ALA A 56 -4.18 13.40 -0.76
N SER A 57 -3.36 12.81 0.13
CA SER A 57 -1.97 13.25 0.36
C SER A 57 -0.99 12.93 -0.78
N GLY A 58 -1.38 12.09 -1.75
CA GLY A 58 -0.51 11.65 -2.85
C GLY A 58 0.22 10.34 -2.58
N LYS A 59 -0.02 9.69 -1.44
CA LYS A 59 0.60 8.44 -1.00
C LYS A 59 0.54 7.30 -2.02
N GLY A 60 -0.59 7.10 -2.71
CA GLY A 60 -0.73 6.03 -3.69
C GLY A 60 0.17 6.24 -4.91
N THR A 61 0.28 7.48 -5.38
CA THR A 61 1.19 7.84 -6.47
C THR A 61 2.64 7.65 -6.04
N LEU A 62 3.01 8.17 -4.87
CA LEU A 62 4.37 8.04 -4.31
C LEU A 62 4.75 6.57 -4.15
N ALA A 63 3.88 5.77 -3.53
CA ALA A 63 4.14 4.37 -3.22
C ALA A 63 4.27 3.50 -4.48
N VAL A 64 3.48 3.75 -5.53
CA VAL A 64 3.61 3.07 -6.82
C VAL A 64 4.96 3.38 -7.46
N VAL A 65 5.34 4.66 -7.54
CA VAL A 65 6.62 5.06 -8.15
C VAL A 65 7.79 4.51 -7.31
N LEU A 66 7.68 4.55 -5.98
CA LEU A 66 8.69 4.01 -5.07
C LEU A 66 8.87 2.50 -5.25
N ALA A 67 7.77 1.74 -5.33
CA ALA A 67 7.81 0.30 -5.59
C ALA A 67 8.50 -0.02 -6.92
N GLN A 68 8.18 0.73 -7.98
CA GLN A 68 8.82 0.58 -9.29
C GLN A 68 10.32 0.89 -9.23
N ARG A 69 10.73 1.96 -8.55
CA ARG A 69 12.14 2.36 -8.41
C ARG A 69 12.96 1.34 -7.62
N LEU A 70 12.35 0.72 -6.60
CA LEU A 70 12.99 -0.31 -5.78
C LEU A 70 12.89 -1.73 -6.37
N GLY A 71 12.02 -1.94 -7.36
CA GLY A 71 11.66 -3.28 -7.83
C GLY A 71 10.88 -4.10 -6.79
N TYR A 72 10.22 -3.44 -5.84
CA TYR A 72 9.47 -4.07 -4.76
C TYR A 72 8.03 -4.35 -5.16
N HIS A 73 7.40 -5.30 -4.46
CA HIS A 73 5.97 -5.48 -4.52
C HIS A 73 5.25 -4.25 -3.99
N PHE A 74 4.00 -4.08 -4.40
CA PHE A 74 3.16 -2.95 -3.99
C PHE A 74 1.86 -3.47 -3.37
N LEU A 75 1.50 -2.94 -2.20
CA LEU A 75 0.23 -3.19 -1.53
C LEU A 75 -0.52 -1.86 -1.36
N ASP A 76 -1.71 -1.75 -1.97
CA ASP A 76 -2.70 -0.71 -1.65
C ASP A 76 -3.76 -1.32 -0.73
N SER A 77 -3.62 -1.10 0.58
CA SER A 77 -4.60 -1.62 1.55
C SER A 77 -5.98 -1.01 1.36
N GLY A 78 -6.06 0.23 0.86
CA GLY A 78 -7.31 0.90 0.55
C GLY A 78 -8.10 0.15 -0.51
N SER A 79 -7.44 -0.38 -1.52
CA SER A 79 -8.08 -1.23 -2.54
C SER A 79 -8.62 -2.52 -1.93
N LEU A 80 -7.93 -3.16 -0.97
CA LEU A 80 -8.46 -4.36 -0.30
C LEU A 80 -9.79 -4.09 0.40
N TYR A 81 -9.92 -3.00 1.16
CA TYR A 81 -11.20 -2.65 1.79
C TYR A 81 -12.30 -2.35 0.77
N ARG A 82 -11.98 -1.76 -0.39
CA ARG A 82 -12.94 -1.52 -1.48
C ARG A 82 -13.39 -2.82 -2.15
N ILE A 83 -12.48 -3.74 -2.38
CA ILE A 83 -12.77 -5.07 -2.93
C ILE A 83 -13.65 -5.85 -1.97
N THR A 84 -13.33 -5.85 -0.67
CA THR A 84 -14.16 -6.50 0.35
C THR A 84 -15.57 -5.92 0.40
N ALA A 85 -15.69 -4.59 0.34
CA ALA A 85 -17.00 -3.94 0.32
C ALA A 85 -17.81 -4.30 -0.94
N LEU A 86 -17.15 -4.31 -2.11
CA LEU A 86 -17.77 -4.73 -3.37
C LEU A 86 -18.25 -6.19 -3.29
N ALA A 87 -17.41 -7.11 -2.81
CA ALA A 87 -17.76 -8.52 -2.69
C ALA A 87 -18.92 -8.76 -1.71
N ALA A 88 -18.93 -8.03 -0.58
CA ALA A 88 -20.01 -8.11 0.40
C ALA A 88 -21.35 -7.67 -0.21
N MET A 89 -21.37 -6.56 -0.95
CA MET A 89 -22.56 -6.08 -1.64
C MET A 89 -23.03 -7.04 -2.74
N GLN A 90 -22.11 -7.61 -3.53
CA GLN A 90 -22.44 -8.63 -4.53
C GLN A 90 -23.04 -9.90 -3.90
N SER A 91 -22.72 -10.16 -2.64
CA SER A 91 -23.26 -11.28 -1.85
C SER A 91 -24.55 -10.92 -1.10
N GLY A 92 -25.11 -9.73 -1.32
CA GLY A 92 -26.34 -9.25 -0.65
C GLY A 92 -26.15 -8.88 0.82
N LEU A 93 -24.91 -8.70 1.28
CA LEU A 93 -24.61 -8.33 2.67
C LEU A 93 -24.62 -6.81 2.87
N GLY A 94 -25.31 -6.34 3.90
CA GLY A 94 -25.25 -4.94 4.34
C GLY A 94 -23.88 -4.62 4.94
N LEU A 95 -23.36 -3.41 4.71
CA LEU A 95 -22.04 -2.97 5.19
C LEU A 95 -22.12 -2.36 6.59
N ASP A 96 -22.59 -3.16 7.55
CA ASP A 96 -22.82 -2.77 8.93
C ASP A 96 -22.41 -3.88 9.91
N ALA A 97 -22.47 -3.58 11.21
CA ALA A 97 -22.05 -4.49 12.27
C ALA A 97 -22.85 -5.81 12.32
N THR A 98 -24.09 -5.84 11.80
CA THR A 98 -24.91 -7.06 11.84
C THR A 98 -24.36 -8.15 10.93
N ASN A 99 -23.70 -7.76 9.84
CA ASN A 99 -23.09 -8.67 8.87
C ASN A 99 -21.58 -8.80 9.04
N GLU A 100 -20.98 -8.20 10.06
CA GLU A 100 -19.53 -8.13 10.27
C GLU A 100 -18.84 -9.50 10.19
N THR A 101 -19.36 -10.50 10.90
CA THR A 101 -18.81 -11.87 10.88
C THR A 101 -18.96 -12.54 9.51
N ALA A 102 -20.05 -12.26 8.80
CA ALA A 102 -20.28 -12.81 7.46
C ALA A 102 -19.31 -12.19 6.45
N ILE A 103 -19.08 -10.88 6.52
CA ILE A 103 -18.10 -10.16 5.69
C ILE A 103 -16.68 -10.66 6.00
N ALA A 104 -16.33 -10.85 7.28
CA ALA A 104 -15.02 -11.38 7.67
C ALA A 104 -14.76 -12.79 7.10
N LYS A 105 -15.78 -13.67 7.12
CA LYS A 105 -15.69 -14.99 6.49
C LYS A 105 -15.56 -14.90 4.97
N LEU A 106 -16.25 -13.95 4.33
CA LEU A 106 -16.18 -13.73 2.89
C LEU A 106 -14.75 -13.39 2.45
N VAL A 107 -14.04 -12.54 3.21
CA VAL A 107 -12.63 -12.15 2.93
C VAL A 107 -11.73 -13.37 2.69
N LEU A 108 -11.89 -14.42 3.49
CA LEU A 108 -11.08 -15.64 3.40
C LEU A 108 -11.28 -16.43 2.09
N SER A 109 -12.38 -16.18 1.38
CA SER A 109 -12.70 -16.83 0.11
C SER A 109 -12.34 -15.99 -1.13
N LEU A 110 -11.98 -14.72 -0.94
CA LEU A 110 -11.71 -13.81 -2.05
C LEU A 110 -10.38 -14.16 -2.72
N ARG A 111 -10.42 -14.35 -4.04
CA ARG A 111 -9.21 -14.43 -4.87
C ARG A 111 -8.93 -13.06 -5.46
N ILE A 112 -7.95 -12.36 -4.89
CA ILE A 112 -7.55 -11.03 -5.32
C ILE A 112 -6.20 -11.10 -6.02
N GLU A 113 -6.14 -10.59 -7.24
CA GLU A 113 -4.89 -10.54 -8.03
C GLU A 113 -4.63 -9.11 -8.51
N PHE A 114 -3.43 -8.60 -8.25
CA PHE A 114 -2.95 -7.33 -8.77
C PHE A 114 -2.02 -7.60 -9.95
N LYS A 115 -2.44 -7.28 -11.18
CA LYS A 115 -1.69 -7.57 -12.41
C LYS A 115 -1.58 -6.35 -13.30
N ALA A 116 -0.36 -5.84 -13.52
CA ALA A 116 -0.07 -4.78 -14.49
C ALA A 116 -1.04 -3.57 -14.40
N GLY A 117 -1.34 -3.12 -13.18
CA GLY A 117 -2.25 -1.99 -12.92
C GLY A 117 -3.75 -2.34 -12.90
N ARG A 118 -4.11 -3.61 -13.13
CA ARG A 118 -5.46 -4.16 -12.96
C ARG A 118 -5.63 -4.87 -11.63
N VAL A 119 -6.86 -4.86 -11.14
CA VAL A 119 -7.28 -5.58 -9.94
C VAL A 119 -8.36 -6.58 -10.33
N LEU A 120 -8.06 -7.87 -10.18
CA LEU A 120 -8.99 -8.95 -10.44
C LEU A 120 -9.57 -9.46 -9.13
N LEU A 121 -10.89 -9.62 -9.09
CA LEU A 121 -11.63 -10.27 -8.02
C LEU A 121 -12.31 -11.51 -8.59
N ASN A 122 -11.91 -12.70 -8.13
CA ASN A 122 -12.41 -13.98 -8.63
C ASN A 122 -12.31 -14.09 -10.17
N GLY A 123 -11.23 -13.54 -10.75
CA GLY A 123 -10.99 -13.50 -12.19
C GLY A 123 -11.66 -12.35 -12.96
N ALA A 124 -12.57 -11.59 -12.34
CA ALA A 124 -13.21 -10.43 -12.98
C ALA A 124 -12.43 -9.14 -12.70
N ASP A 125 -12.22 -8.31 -13.72
CA ASP A 125 -11.58 -7.00 -13.56
C ASP A 125 -12.51 -6.02 -12.85
N VAL A 126 -12.10 -5.56 -11.67
CA VAL A 126 -12.84 -4.62 -10.83
C VAL A 126 -12.13 -3.27 -10.68
N SER A 127 -11.09 -3.01 -11.48
CA SER A 127 -10.19 -1.86 -11.34
C SER A 127 -10.91 -0.52 -11.29
N ASP A 128 -11.87 -0.30 -12.19
CA ASP A 128 -12.62 0.95 -12.25
C ASP A 128 -13.72 1.00 -11.20
N THR A 129 -14.38 -0.13 -10.94
CA THR A 129 -15.43 -0.26 -9.93
C THR A 129 -14.92 0.14 -8.54
N ILE A 130 -13.73 -0.32 -8.16
CA ILE A 130 -13.12 0.01 -6.87
C ILE A 130 -12.48 1.40 -6.81
N ARG A 131 -12.56 2.21 -7.88
CA ARG A 131 -12.03 3.58 -7.91
C ARG A 131 -13.13 4.64 -7.85
N THR A 132 -14.39 4.22 -7.77
CA THR A 132 -15.57 5.11 -7.62
C THR A 132 -15.61 5.77 -6.24
N GLU A 133 -16.33 6.89 -6.13
CA GLU A 133 -16.59 7.52 -4.81
C GLU A 133 -17.41 6.59 -3.90
N GLU A 134 -18.39 5.90 -4.47
CA GLU A 134 -19.22 4.94 -3.74
C GLU A 134 -18.36 3.82 -3.15
N ALA A 135 -17.44 3.24 -3.92
CA ALA A 135 -16.50 2.25 -3.39
C ALA A 135 -15.65 2.82 -2.24
N GLY A 136 -15.22 4.08 -2.34
CA GLY A 136 -14.52 4.78 -1.26
C GLY A 136 -15.35 4.92 0.02
N MET A 137 -16.63 5.28 -0.11
CA MET A 137 -17.56 5.36 1.02
C MET A 137 -17.83 3.99 1.65
N ASN A 138 -18.02 2.97 0.81
CA ASN A 138 -18.29 1.60 1.25
C ASN A 138 -17.08 0.96 1.94
N ALA A 139 -15.86 1.19 1.42
CA ALA A 139 -14.63 0.81 2.10
C ALA A 139 -14.47 1.46 3.47
N SER A 140 -14.88 2.73 3.63
CA SER A 140 -14.84 3.40 4.93
C SER A 140 -15.72 2.68 5.96
N LYS A 141 -16.93 2.25 5.58
CA LYS A 141 -17.82 1.46 6.45
C LYS A 141 -17.19 0.13 6.84
N VAL A 142 -16.70 -0.63 5.86
CA VAL A 142 -16.09 -1.96 6.10
C VAL A 142 -14.81 -1.85 6.93
N SER A 143 -13.98 -0.83 6.69
CA SER A 143 -12.73 -0.61 7.43
C SER A 143 -12.93 -0.23 8.90
N ALA A 144 -14.16 0.08 9.32
CA ALA A 144 -14.52 0.33 10.71
C ALA A 144 -14.96 -0.95 11.47
N LEU A 145 -15.13 -2.08 10.78
CA LEU A 145 -15.56 -3.36 11.37
C LEU A 145 -14.34 -4.18 11.86
N PRO A 146 -14.14 -4.36 13.18
CA PRO A 146 -12.98 -5.05 13.73
C PRO A 146 -12.71 -6.45 13.17
N ALA A 147 -13.72 -7.31 13.03
CA ALA A 147 -13.55 -8.68 12.54
C ALA A 147 -13.12 -8.70 11.07
N VAL A 148 -13.59 -7.74 10.26
CA VAL A 148 -13.16 -7.62 8.87
C VAL A 148 -11.71 -7.15 8.79
N ARG A 149 -11.32 -6.20 9.65
CA ARG A 149 -9.92 -5.78 9.75
C ARG A 149 -9.02 -6.95 10.11
N LEU A 150 -9.40 -7.74 11.12
CA LEU A 150 -8.66 -8.92 11.55
C LEU A 150 -8.50 -9.93 10.40
N ALA A 151 -9.59 -10.22 9.66
CA ALA A 151 -9.55 -11.14 8.52
C ALA A 151 -8.65 -10.64 7.37
N LEU A 152 -8.44 -9.33 7.25
CA LEU A 152 -7.57 -8.74 6.23
C LEU A 152 -6.09 -8.68 6.65
N ILE A 153 -5.75 -8.92 7.92
CA ILE A 153 -4.34 -8.85 8.39
C ILE A 153 -3.48 -9.89 7.67
N ASP A 154 -3.90 -11.15 7.67
CA ASP A 154 -3.13 -12.23 7.03
C ASP A 154 -2.99 -12.01 5.52
N LEU A 155 -4.06 -11.52 4.89
CA LEU A 155 -4.02 -11.17 3.47
C LEU A 155 -3.00 -10.06 3.21
N GLN A 156 -2.95 -9.00 4.02
CA GLN A 156 -1.98 -7.92 3.88
C GLN A 156 -0.54 -8.42 4.11
N HIS A 157 -0.33 -9.27 5.11
CA HIS A 157 0.98 -9.89 5.35
C HIS A 157 1.45 -10.77 4.19
N SER A 158 0.53 -11.41 3.46
CA SER A 158 0.88 -12.25 2.30
C SER A 158 1.54 -11.49 1.15
N PHE A 159 1.40 -10.16 1.09
CA PHE A 159 2.09 -9.29 0.12
C PHE A 159 3.57 -9.06 0.46
N ARG A 160 4.01 -9.40 1.67
CA ARG A 160 5.41 -9.26 2.08
C ARG A 160 6.24 -10.39 1.48
N GLN A 161 6.72 -10.15 0.27
CA GLN A 161 7.48 -11.12 -0.55
C GLN A 161 8.79 -10.52 -1.03
N LEU A 162 9.76 -11.38 -1.36
CA LEU A 162 11.02 -10.92 -2.00
C LEU A 162 10.72 -10.25 -3.35
N PRO A 163 11.45 -9.19 -3.72
CA PRO A 163 12.62 -8.62 -3.02
C PRO A 163 12.28 -7.65 -1.87
N GLY A 164 11.02 -7.25 -1.73
CA GLY A 164 10.54 -6.32 -0.71
C GLY A 164 9.11 -5.87 -0.99
N LEU A 165 8.56 -5.06 -0.08
CA LEU A 165 7.20 -4.53 -0.19
C LEU A 165 7.15 -3.02 0.08
N VAL A 166 6.44 -2.27 -0.75
CA VAL A 166 5.96 -0.92 -0.42
C VAL A 166 4.46 -1.01 -0.11
N ALA A 167 4.08 -0.67 1.13
CA ALA A 167 2.72 -0.76 1.62
C ALA A 167 2.11 0.63 1.83
N ASP A 168 1.05 0.94 1.08
CA ASP A 168 0.27 2.17 1.15
C ASP A 168 -0.99 1.99 2.01
N GLY A 169 -1.19 2.87 3.01
CA GLY A 169 -2.34 2.75 3.91
C GLY A 169 -2.60 3.92 4.87
N ARG A 170 -3.06 3.57 6.07
CA ARG A 170 -3.35 4.49 7.20
C ARG A 170 -2.62 4.06 8.47
N ASP A 171 -2.38 2.77 8.62
CA ASP A 171 -1.87 2.09 9.80
C ASP A 171 -0.86 0.98 9.43
N MET A 172 -0.21 1.11 8.27
CA MET A 172 0.80 0.16 7.80
C MET A 172 1.99 0.11 8.75
N GLY A 173 2.53 1.26 9.16
CA GLY A 173 3.68 1.34 10.05
C GLY A 173 3.37 1.17 11.54
N THR A 174 2.10 1.24 11.93
CA THR A 174 1.67 1.15 13.35
C THR A 174 1.08 -0.20 13.71
N VAL A 175 0.29 -0.81 12.81
CA VAL A 175 -0.47 -2.04 13.10
C VAL A 175 -0.06 -3.18 12.19
N ILE A 176 0.00 -2.98 10.87
CA ILE A 176 0.19 -4.08 9.93
C ILE A 176 1.65 -4.52 9.84
N PHE A 177 2.59 -3.59 9.74
CA PHE A 177 4.03 -3.84 9.66
C PHE A 177 4.76 -2.95 10.68
N PRO A 178 4.57 -3.18 11.99
CA PRO A 178 5.25 -2.41 13.03
C PRO A 178 6.77 -2.61 13.01
N ASP A 179 7.25 -3.68 12.35
CA ASP A 179 8.67 -3.99 12.13
C ASP A 179 9.20 -3.45 10.77
N ALA A 180 8.42 -2.65 10.04
CA ALA A 180 8.84 -2.09 8.76
C ALA A 180 10.15 -1.28 8.91
N ALA A 181 11.11 -1.54 8.01
CA ALA A 181 12.43 -0.94 8.07
C ALA A 181 12.40 0.58 7.87
N LEU A 182 11.48 1.08 7.02
CA LEU A 182 11.18 2.49 6.87
C LEU A 182 9.67 2.72 6.95
N LYS A 183 9.27 3.69 7.76
CA LYS A 183 7.89 4.14 7.89
C LYS A 183 7.86 5.62 7.52
N VAL A 184 7.05 5.97 6.54
CA VAL A 184 6.84 7.33 6.08
C VAL A 184 5.39 7.70 6.40
N PHE A 185 5.21 8.85 7.05
CA PHE A 185 3.91 9.45 7.23
C PHE A 185 3.80 10.68 6.32
N LEU A 186 3.13 10.51 5.18
CA LEU A 186 3.00 11.52 4.15
C LEU A 186 1.81 12.44 4.44
N THR A 187 2.06 13.73 4.58
CA THR A 187 1.06 14.77 4.79
C THR A 187 1.08 15.81 3.68
N ALA A 188 0.01 16.60 3.62
CA ALA A 188 -0.07 17.84 2.85
C ALA A 188 -1.16 18.72 3.46
N SER A 189 -1.07 20.03 3.22
CA SER A 189 -2.11 20.97 3.62
C SER A 189 -3.47 20.54 3.05
N THR A 190 -4.53 20.72 3.83
CA THR A 190 -5.90 20.35 3.41
C THR A 190 -6.30 21.05 2.10
N GLU A 191 -5.83 22.27 1.88
CA GLU A 191 -6.02 23.02 0.63
C GLU A 191 -5.37 22.32 -0.56
N GLN A 192 -4.09 21.93 -0.45
CA GLN A 192 -3.40 21.21 -1.53
C GLN A 192 -4.07 19.86 -1.82
N ARG A 193 -4.51 19.15 -0.78
CA ARG A 193 -5.22 17.87 -0.92
C ARG A 193 -6.57 18.04 -1.62
N ALA A 194 -7.33 19.08 -1.27
CA ALA A 194 -8.58 19.42 -1.94
C ALA A 194 -8.35 19.78 -3.42
N GLN A 195 -7.32 20.59 -3.70
CA GLN A 195 -6.96 20.99 -5.07
C GLN A 195 -6.54 19.79 -5.94
N ARG A 196 -5.73 18.87 -5.40
CA ARG A 196 -5.34 17.63 -6.09
C ARG A 196 -6.55 16.75 -6.37
N ARG A 197 -7.45 16.57 -5.39
CA ARG A 197 -8.68 15.79 -5.57
C ARG A 197 -9.61 16.42 -6.59
N TYR A 198 -9.75 17.74 -6.56
CA TYR A 198 -10.53 18.51 -7.53
C TYR A 198 -10.03 18.28 -8.96
N LYS A 199 -8.73 18.46 -9.21
CA LYS A 199 -8.11 18.19 -10.52
C LYS A 199 -8.36 16.75 -11.00
N GLN A 200 -8.27 15.77 -10.10
CA GLN A 200 -8.52 14.35 -10.42
C GLN A 200 -9.97 14.05 -10.80
N LEU A 201 -10.94 14.75 -10.20
CA LEU A 201 -12.37 14.55 -10.50
C LEU A 201 -12.77 15.26 -11.78
N ILE A 202 -12.28 16.49 -11.99
CA ILE A 202 -12.51 17.25 -13.22
C ILE A 202 -11.92 16.52 -14.43
N SER A 203 -10.72 15.92 -14.33
CA SER A 203 -10.14 15.14 -15.42
C SER A 203 -10.94 13.88 -15.78
N LYS A 204 -11.82 13.42 -14.89
CA LYS A 204 -12.75 12.30 -15.10
C LYS A 204 -14.15 12.75 -15.52
N GLY A 205 -14.37 14.05 -15.74
CA GLY A 205 -15.68 14.61 -16.11
C GLY A 205 -16.68 14.67 -14.96
N ILE A 206 -16.23 14.57 -13.70
CA ILE A 206 -17.11 14.60 -12.52
C ILE A 206 -17.17 16.04 -12.01
N SER A 207 -18.37 16.66 -12.01
CA SER A 207 -18.56 18.01 -11.47
C SER A 207 -18.54 17.99 -9.95
N THR A 208 -17.74 18.85 -9.35
CA THR A 208 -17.70 19.05 -7.89
C THR A 208 -17.22 20.47 -7.59
N THR A 209 -17.32 20.90 -6.33
CA THR A 209 -16.79 22.20 -5.89
C THR A 209 -15.61 22.01 -4.93
N LEU A 210 -14.68 22.96 -4.91
CA LEU A 210 -13.56 22.94 -3.96
C LEU A 210 -14.01 22.97 -2.50
N PRO A 211 -15.00 23.81 -2.09
CA PRO A 211 -15.49 23.82 -0.71
C PRO A 211 -16.11 22.49 -0.27
N SER A 212 -16.91 21.85 -1.14
CA SER A 212 -17.50 20.55 -0.82
C SER A 212 -16.44 19.46 -0.64
N LEU A 213 -15.45 19.40 -1.54
CA LEU A 213 -14.34 18.44 -1.43
C LEU A 213 -13.50 18.65 -0.18
N ARG A 214 -13.25 19.90 0.19
CA ARG A 214 -12.52 20.22 1.42
C ARG A 214 -13.26 19.69 2.63
N SER A 215 -14.56 19.97 2.75
CA SER A 215 -15.39 19.48 3.86
C SER A 215 -15.43 17.96 3.92
N ASP A 216 -15.56 17.29 2.77
CA ASP A 216 -15.55 15.83 2.68
C ASP A 216 -14.21 15.22 3.12
N LEU A 217 -13.08 15.85 2.75
CA LEU A 217 -11.75 15.43 3.17
C LEU A 217 -11.56 15.61 4.68
N GLU A 218 -11.93 16.77 5.22
CA GLU A 218 -11.86 17.05 6.66
C GLU A 218 -12.73 16.06 7.46
N ALA A 219 -13.95 15.78 7.01
CA ALA A 219 -14.84 14.81 7.65
C ALA A 219 -14.28 13.37 7.58
N ARG A 220 -13.62 12.99 6.48
CA ARG A 220 -12.95 11.69 6.36
C ARG A 220 -11.74 11.60 7.27
N ASP A 221 -10.89 12.62 7.32
CA ASP A 221 -9.70 12.62 8.17
C ASP A 221 -10.06 12.63 9.66
N ALA A 222 -11.10 13.38 10.05
CA ALA A 222 -11.63 13.37 11.41
C ALA A 222 -12.12 11.97 11.82
N ARG A 223 -12.86 11.29 10.93
CA ARG A 223 -13.27 9.90 11.15
C ARG A 223 -12.09 8.96 11.22
N ASP A 224 -11.09 9.08 10.34
CA ASP A 224 -9.89 8.23 10.33
C ASP A 224 -9.04 8.39 11.60
N THR A 225 -8.93 9.61 12.12
CA THR A 225 -8.14 9.93 13.31
C THR A 225 -8.85 9.56 14.61
N SER A 226 -10.19 9.61 14.64
CA SER A 226 -11.01 9.34 15.83
C SER A 226 -11.41 7.87 16.01
N ARG A 227 -11.02 6.96 15.10
CA ARG A 227 -11.40 5.54 15.22
C ARG A 227 -10.82 4.90 16.48
N ALA A 228 -11.63 4.08 17.14
CA ALA A 228 -11.20 3.32 18.31
C ALA A 228 -10.14 2.26 17.97
N VAL A 229 -10.19 1.70 16.75
CA VAL A 229 -9.25 0.68 16.27
C VAL A 229 -8.42 1.27 15.13
N ALA A 230 -7.09 1.19 15.25
CA ALA A 230 -6.11 1.64 14.26
C ALA A 230 -6.37 3.07 13.73
N PRO A 231 -6.37 4.10 14.61
CA PRO A 231 -6.54 5.47 14.18
C PRO A 231 -5.39 5.90 13.27
N LEU A 232 -5.68 6.79 12.32
CA LEU A 232 -4.66 7.41 11.48
C LEU A 232 -3.73 8.26 12.35
N LYS A 233 -2.57 7.70 12.67
CA LYS A 233 -1.50 8.36 13.43
C LYS A 233 -0.15 7.90 12.91
N PRO A 234 0.86 8.79 12.85
CA PRO A 234 2.22 8.37 12.55
C PRO A 234 2.71 7.36 13.60
N ALA A 235 3.48 6.36 13.16
CA ALA A 235 4.26 5.54 14.08
C ALA A 235 5.31 6.40 14.79
N GLN A 236 5.74 5.99 15.98
CA GLN A 236 6.72 6.76 16.77
C GLN A 236 8.06 6.96 16.03
N ASP A 237 8.43 6.00 15.20
CA ASP A 237 9.64 5.97 14.38
C ASP A 237 9.38 6.35 12.90
N ALA A 238 8.20 6.90 12.58
CA ALA A 238 7.89 7.34 11.23
C ALA A 238 8.58 8.66 10.87
N GLN A 239 9.13 8.71 9.66
CA GLN A 239 9.60 9.95 9.03
C GLN A 239 8.40 10.74 8.53
N LEU A 240 8.23 11.97 9.01
CA LEU A 240 7.17 12.86 8.55
C LEU A 240 7.60 13.51 7.23
N LEU A 241 6.77 13.40 6.19
CA LEU A 241 6.99 14.02 4.90
C LEU A 241 5.81 14.91 4.53
N ASP A 242 5.98 16.23 4.63
CA ASP A 242 5.02 17.18 4.07
C ASP A 242 5.35 17.43 2.60
N ASN A 243 4.47 17.01 1.70
CA ASN A 243 4.65 17.19 0.26
C ASN A 243 3.78 18.31 -0.32
N SER A 244 3.34 19.28 0.49
CA SER A 244 2.50 20.39 0.04
C SER A 244 3.11 21.14 -1.15
N ASP A 245 4.42 21.39 -1.08
CA ASP A 245 5.18 22.16 -2.08
C ASP A 245 6.17 21.29 -2.88
N LEU A 246 6.10 19.96 -2.73
CA LEU A 246 6.96 19.02 -3.43
C LEU A 246 6.25 18.39 -4.63
N THR A 247 7.01 18.18 -5.68
CA THR A 247 6.63 17.28 -6.78
C THR A 247 6.62 15.82 -6.32
N VAL A 248 6.03 14.95 -7.14
CA VAL A 248 6.03 13.50 -6.87
C VAL A 248 7.46 12.97 -6.89
N GLU A 249 8.26 13.40 -7.86
CA GLU A 249 9.67 13.03 -8.02
C GLU A 249 10.50 13.45 -6.81
N GLU A 250 10.42 14.70 -6.37
CA GLU A 250 11.14 15.17 -5.17
C GLU A 250 10.74 14.38 -3.91
N SER A 251 9.45 14.09 -3.76
CA SER A 251 8.95 13.28 -2.65
C SER A 251 9.50 11.84 -2.70
N VAL A 252 9.57 11.24 -3.89
CA VAL A 252 10.12 9.90 -4.09
C VAL A 252 11.61 9.88 -3.81
N ASP A 253 12.37 10.85 -4.33
CA ASP A 253 13.82 10.93 -4.13
C ASP A 253 14.16 11.11 -2.64
N GLN A 254 13.39 11.92 -1.91
CA GLN A 254 13.55 12.06 -0.46
C GLN A 254 13.33 10.75 0.28
N VAL A 255 12.28 10.00 -0.06
CA VAL A 255 12.02 8.69 0.56
C VAL A 255 13.08 7.66 0.20
N LEU A 256 13.59 7.68 -1.04
CA LEU A 256 14.70 6.82 -1.47
C LEU A 256 16.00 7.13 -0.69
N ASN A 257 16.29 8.40 -0.44
CA ASN A 257 17.43 8.82 0.38
C ASN A 257 17.33 8.29 1.82
N TRP A 258 16.16 8.39 2.46
CA TRP A 258 15.91 7.80 3.78
C TRP A 258 15.99 6.27 3.77
N TRP A 259 15.54 5.63 2.70
CA TRP A 259 15.66 4.19 2.53
C TRP A 259 17.12 3.76 2.45
N GLN A 260 17.91 4.47 1.64
CA GLN A 260 19.33 4.21 1.46
C GLN A 260 20.12 4.42 2.75
N SER A 261 19.82 5.47 3.53
CA SER A 261 20.53 5.72 4.80
C SER A 261 20.27 4.66 5.87
N LYS A 262 19.28 3.80 5.69
CA LYS A 262 18.97 2.65 6.56
C LYS A 262 19.59 1.35 6.07
N GLN A 263 20.13 1.33 4.85
CA GLN A 263 20.86 0.18 4.34
C GLN A 263 22.26 0.14 4.96
N PRO A 264 22.84 -1.06 5.09
CA PRO A 264 24.17 -1.23 5.69
C PRO A 264 25.33 -0.75 4.80
N PHE A 265 25.04 -0.23 3.59
CA PHE A 265 26.00 0.14 2.56
C PHE A 265 25.50 1.30 1.68
#